data_AF-A0A380TI41-F1
#
_entry.id   AF-A0A380TI41-F1
#
_cell.length_a   1.000
_cell.length_b   1.000
_cell.length_c   1.000
_cell.angle_alpha   90.00
_cell.angle_beta   90.00
_cell.angle_gamma   90.00
#
_symmetry.space_group_name_H-M   'P 1'
#
loop_
_entity.id
_entity.type
_entity.pdbx_description
1 polymer ?
#
loop_
_entity_poly.entity_id
_entity_poly.type
_entity_poly.pdbx_seq_one_letter_code
_entity_poly.pdbx_strand_id
1 'polypeptide(L)'
;MIKQTLVTCAAVLWLSACGSSTPAGSMGDKAAAPAPATAQSAPAGGVAAPPPAAAAAPAAPAAAAPPAPITALPYEEAFLKAANTLFSGAQLQGREGDPGGRHLLVIDPLVDGVTGNQVAATRSMEARLVDLARAQYPQFDVQPFTSSAVAAQPIVFVGTFTGVNDQGKTAGQRDAYRICFALADLKSGKIVAKSRVFSTMEGVDATPTPTFRDSPAWVKDEATEAYIKTCQATKIGDSLDPAYVDRILAAALISDAIEAYDARRYQDALELYTSAQGLPAGDQLRVHNGIYLSNWMLGRRDAAMVAFGRLIDFGLANQRLAVKFLFKPGSTAFWPDPQVSAPYTFWLREIAARGAKSGSCLEITGHTSPTGPEPLNERLSLLRAEVIKKRLDASAPALAGRTIANGVGSREALVGNGRDDLTDALDRRVEFKVIGC
;
A
#
# COMPACT_ATOMS: atom_id res chain seq x y z
N MET A 1 -9.10 53.49 -1.94
CA MET A 1 -8.20 54.43 -2.65
C MET A 1 -6.77 54.08 -2.29
N ILE A 2 -5.82 54.19 -3.25
CA ILE A 2 -4.43 53.66 -3.28
C ILE A 2 -4.40 52.28 -3.97
N LYS A 3 -4.40 52.22 -5.31
CA LYS A 3 -3.37 52.45 -6.36
C LYS A 3 -2.67 51.14 -6.79
N GLN A 4 -3.06 50.74 -8.01
CA GLN A 4 -2.52 49.69 -8.86
C GLN A 4 -1.06 49.95 -9.25
N THR A 5 -0.27 48.88 -9.40
CA THR A 5 0.84 48.85 -10.37
C THR A 5 0.88 47.48 -11.04
N LEU A 6 0.52 47.45 -12.32
CA LEU A 6 0.78 46.38 -13.29
C LEU A 6 2.29 46.33 -13.59
N VAL A 7 2.86 45.13 -13.71
CA VAL A 7 4.05 44.91 -14.56
C VAL A 7 3.78 43.71 -15.45
N THR A 8 3.61 44.03 -16.73
CA THR A 8 3.52 43.15 -17.89
C THR A 8 4.93 42.84 -18.36
N CYS A 9 5.26 41.58 -18.63
CA CYS A 9 6.41 41.22 -19.47
C CYS A 9 6.01 40.11 -20.44
N ALA A 10 6.03 40.45 -21.72
CA ALA A 10 5.66 39.60 -22.84
C ALA A 10 6.92 39.08 -23.58
N ALA A 11 6.77 37.85 -24.09
CA ALA A 11 7.30 37.29 -25.33
C ALA A 11 8.83 37.18 -25.54
N VAL A 12 9.29 35.94 -25.77
CA VAL A 12 10.05 35.58 -26.99
C VAL A 12 9.68 34.15 -27.41
N LEU A 13 9.17 34.04 -28.65
CA LEU A 13 8.98 32.81 -29.43
C LEU A 13 10.31 32.33 -30.03
N TRP A 14 10.50 31.02 -30.15
CA TRP A 14 11.30 30.43 -31.24
C TRP A 14 10.50 29.29 -31.91
N LEU A 15 10.07 29.56 -33.14
CA LEU A 15 9.63 28.58 -34.13
C LEU A 15 10.87 27.97 -34.80
N SER A 16 10.83 26.68 -35.10
CA SER A 16 11.58 26.10 -36.23
C SER A 16 10.75 24.97 -36.82
N ALA A 17 10.54 25.07 -38.13
CA ALA A 17 9.71 24.21 -38.96
C ALA A 17 10.55 23.49 -40.02
N CYS A 18 9.90 22.48 -40.63
CA CYS A 18 10.14 21.85 -41.93
C CYS A 18 11.21 20.74 -42.06
N GLY A 19 10.74 19.61 -42.59
CA GLY A 19 11.58 18.50 -43.07
C GLY A 19 10.76 17.25 -43.40
N SER A 20 9.85 17.34 -44.37
CA SER A 20 9.10 16.23 -44.96
C SER A 20 9.91 15.47 -46.00
N SER A 21 9.88 14.13 -45.99
CA SER A 21 9.98 13.32 -47.21
C SER A 21 9.51 11.88 -47.00
N THR A 22 8.39 11.55 -47.64
CA THR A 22 8.00 10.19 -48.04
C THR A 22 8.84 9.78 -49.27
N PRO A 23 8.98 8.49 -49.54
CA PRO A 23 8.34 8.02 -50.77
C PRO A 23 7.63 6.67 -50.63
N ALA A 24 6.57 6.54 -51.43
CA ALA A 24 5.86 5.30 -51.71
C ALA A 24 6.46 4.61 -52.95
N GLY A 25 6.30 3.29 -53.00
CA GLY A 25 6.51 2.42 -54.17
C GLY A 25 6.72 0.99 -53.67
N SER A 26 5.78 0.04 -53.74
CA SER A 26 4.96 -0.49 -54.83
C SER A 26 5.34 -1.96 -55.05
N MET A 27 4.37 -2.83 -54.75
CA MET A 27 4.02 -4.09 -55.42
C MET A 27 5.02 -5.26 -55.50
N GLY A 28 4.49 -6.46 -55.21
CA GLY A 28 4.91 -7.67 -55.91
C GLY A 28 4.89 -8.95 -55.09
N ASP A 29 3.77 -9.68 -55.20
CA ASP A 29 3.52 -11.05 -54.73
C ASP A 29 4.67 -12.06 -54.87
N LYS A 30 4.79 -13.00 -53.92
CA LYS A 30 4.35 -14.41 -54.11
C LYS A 30 4.75 -15.32 -52.95
N ALA A 31 3.76 -16.02 -52.43
CA ALA A 31 3.89 -17.19 -51.58
C ALA A 31 4.35 -18.42 -52.39
N ALA A 32 5.19 -19.28 -51.81
CA ALA A 32 5.09 -20.75 -51.88
C ALA A 32 6.19 -21.41 -51.03
N ALA A 33 5.76 -22.28 -50.11
CA ALA A 33 6.57 -23.30 -49.44
C ALA A 33 6.33 -24.67 -50.12
N PRO A 34 6.83 -25.82 -49.61
CA PRO A 34 8.21 -26.31 -49.77
C PRO A 34 8.27 -27.79 -50.28
N ALA A 35 9.49 -28.38 -50.23
CA ALA A 35 9.84 -29.84 -50.19
C ALA A 35 10.20 -30.53 -51.53
N PRO A 36 10.87 -31.72 -51.53
CA PRO A 36 11.86 -32.29 -50.61
C PRO A 36 13.12 -32.90 -51.33
N ALA A 37 13.98 -33.51 -50.51
CA ALA A 37 15.27 -34.16 -50.77
C ALA A 37 15.31 -35.28 -51.84
N THR A 38 16.52 -35.50 -52.38
CA THR A 38 17.09 -36.85 -52.62
C THR A 38 18.63 -36.80 -52.67
N ALA A 39 19.23 -37.94 -52.32
CA ALA A 39 20.62 -38.17 -51.98
C ALA A 39 21.50 -38.65 -53.16
N GLN A 40 22.76 -38.96 -52.81
CA GLN A 40 23.83 -39.69 -53.55
C GLN A 40 24.84 -38.76 -54.24
N SER A 41 26.15 -38.98 -54.21
CA SER A 41 27.02 -40.08 -53.73
C SER A 41 28.47 -39.56 -53.69
N ALA A 42 29.29 -40.10 -52.78
CA ALA A 42 30.71 -39.78 -52.61
C ALA A 42 31.59 -40.19 -53.82
N PRO A 43 32.82 -39.65 -53.90
CA PRO A 43 33.96 -40.57 -53.89
C PRO A 43 35.09 -40.21 -52.92
N ALA A 44 35.97 -41.19 -52.79
CA ALA A 44 37.02 -41.40 -51.80
C ALA A 44 38.19 -40.39 -51.83
N GLY A 45 38.91 -40.34 -50.70
CA GLY A 45 40.36 -40.14 -50.70
C GLY A 45 40.83 -38.89 -49.95
N GLY A 46 41.09 -39.02 -48.65
CA GLY A 46 41.81 -38.01 -47.89
C GLY A 46 41.90 -38.38 -46.42
N VAL A 47 43.07 -38.88 -46.00
CA VAL A 47 43.42 -39.09 -44.59
C VAL A 47 43.48 -37.73 -43.90
N ALA A 48 42.50 -37.43 -43.04
CA ALA A 48 42.44 -36.21 -42.24
C ALA A 48 42.74 -36.52 -40.76
N ALA A 49 43.54 -35.64 -40.15
CA ALA A 49 44.06 -35.71 -38.79
C ALA A 49 42.98 -35.90 -37.69
N PRO A 50 43.34 -36.47 -36.52
CA PRO A 50 42.39 -36.69 -35.43
C PRO A 50 41.81 -35.37 -34.91
N PRO A 51 40.52 -35.34 -34.53
CA PRO A 51 39.87 -34.13 -34.02
C PRO A 51 40.43 -33.76 -32.64
N PRO A 52 40.51 -32.46 -32.30
CA PRO A 52 40.94 -32.02 -30.98
C PRO A 52 39.91 -32.45 -29.91
N ALA A 53 40.41 -32.82 -28.74
CA ALA A 53 39.62 -33.25 -27.60
C ALA A 53 38.55 -32.20 -27.23
N ALA A 54 37.29 -32.66 -27.11
CA ALA A 54 36.18 -31.84 -26.67
C ALA A 54 36.45 -31.31 -25.25
N ALA A 55 36.53 -29.99 -25.11
CA ALA A 55 36.57 -29.33 -23.81
C ALA A 55 35.28 -29.66 -23.03
N ALA A 56 35.44 -30.11 -21.79
CA ALA A 56 34.33 -30.42 -20.89
C ALA A 56 33.44 -29.19 -20.72
N ALA A 57 32.13 -29.37 -20.92
CA ALA A 57 31.14 -28.34 -20.67
C ALA A 57 31.20 -27.91 -19.19
N PRO A 58 31.10 -26.60 -18.88
CA PRO A 58 31.05 -26.13 -17.50
C PRO A 58 29.86 -26.77 -16.77
N ALA A 59 30.10 -27.33 -15.59
CA ALA A 59 29.05 -27.84 -14.73
C ALA A 59 28.00 -26.74 -14.48
N ALA A 60 26.72 -27.06 -14.68
CA ALA A 60 25.63 -26.15 -14.36
C ALA A 60 25.74 -25.71 -12.89
N PRO A 61 25.55 -24.42 -12.58
CA PRO A 61 25.58 -23.94 -11.20
C PRO A 61 24.60 -24.74 -10.36
N ALA A 62 25.08 -25.31 -9.24
CA ALA A 62 24.23 -25.99 -8.29
C ALA A 62 23.08 -25.07 -7.89
N ALA A 63 21.84 -25.57 -7.98
CA ALA A 63 20.67 -24.84 -7.53
C ALA A 63 20.86 -24.43 -6.06
N ALA A 64 20.74 -23.14 -5.77
CA ALA A 64 20.87 -22.63 -4.41
C ALA A 64 19.90 -23.38 -3.49
N ALA A 65 20.40 -23.87 -2.34
CA ALA A 65 19.58 -24.53 -1.34
C ALA A 65 18.42 -23.62 -0.94
N PRO A 66 17.19 -24.17 -0.74
CA PRO A 66 16.06 -23.36 -0.33
C PRO A 66 16.38 -22.60 0.97
N PRO A 67 15.98 -21.33 1.09
CA PRO A 67 16.26 -20.53 2.28
C PRO A 67 15.66 -21.21 3.51
N ALA A 68 16.40 -21.20 4.62
CA ALA A 68 15.93 -21.76 5.88
C ALA A 68 14.63 -21.09 6.33
N PRO A 69 13.67 -21.85 6.90
CA PRO A 69 12.43 -21.29 7.44
C PRO A 69 12.70 -20.25 8.51
N ILE A 70 11.79 -19.28 8.65
CA ILE A 70 11.85 -18.30 9.74
C ILE A 70 11.70 -19.00 11.09
N THR A 71 12.41 -18.51 12.10
CA THR A 71 12.21 -18.93 13.49
C THR A 71 11.29 -17.95 14.18
N ALA A 72 10.04 -18.36 14.42
CA ALA A 72 9.03 -17.57 15.12
C ALA A 72 9.01 -17.90 16.62
N LEU A 73 8.97 -16.85 17.45
CA LEU A 73 8.78 -16.97 18.90
C LEU A 73 7.30 -16.80 19.26
N PRO A 74 6.81 -17.29 20.41
CA PRO A 74 5.49 -16.93 20.90
C PRO A 74 5.28 -15.41 20.91
N TYR A 75 4.09 -14.92 20.54
CA TYR A 75 3.79 -13.49 20.37
C TYR A 75 4.33 -12.59 21.48
N GLU A 76 4.08 -12.96 22.73
CA GLU A 76 4.52 -12.20 23.91
C GLU A 76 6.04 -12.12 24.03
N GLU A 77 6.74 -13.23 23.81
CA GLU A 77 8.20 -13.28 23.83
C GLU A 77 8.80 -12.50 22.65
N ALA A 78 8.22 -12.63 21.46
CA ALA A 78 8.65 -11.92 20.26
C ALA A 78 8.54 -10.41 20.45
N PHE A 79 7.42 -9.92 20.99
CA PHE A 79 7.19 -8.51 21.29
C PHE A 79 8.21 -7.97 22.29
N LEU A 80 8.37 -8.63 23.45
CA LEU A 80 9.30 -8.18 24.48
C LEU A 80 10.75 -8.20 23.99
N LYS A 81 11.16 -9.27 23.28
CA LYS A 81 12.47 -9.35 22.65
C LYS A 81 12.66 -8.20 21.67
N ALA A 82 11.69 -7.94 20.80
CA ALA A 82 11.78 -6.88 19.80
C ALA A 82 11.94 -5.50 20.45
N ALA A 83 11.10 -5.18 21.43
CA ALA A 83 11.09 -3.90 22.13
C ALA A 83 12.36 -3.69 22.96
N ASN A 84 12.77 -4.69 23.74
CA ASN A 84 13.96 -4.60 24.58
C ASN A 84 15.25 -4.47 23.75
N THR A 85 15.31 -5.19 22.61
CA THR A 85 16.44 -5.07 21.67
C THR A 85 16.52 -3.66 21.10
N LEU A 86 15.37 -3.06 20.78
CA LEU A 86 15.31 -1.71 20.23
C LEU A 86 15.75 -0.64 21.24
N PHE A 87 15.14 -0.62 22.42
CA PHE A 87 15.40 0.43 23.40
C PHE A 87 16.79 0.33 24.03
N SER A 88 17.31 -0.87 24.26
CA SER A 88 18.69 -1.05 24.77
C SER A 88 19.76 -0.80 23.71
N GLY A 89 19.45 -1.04 22.42
CA GLY A 89 20.37 -0.86 21.29
C GLY A 89 20.41 0.57 20.72
N ALA A 90 19.75 1.54 21.35
CA ALA A 90 19.62 2.89 20.80
C ALA A 90 20.94 3.67 20.82
N GLN A 91 21.39 4.11 19.64
CA GLN A 91 22.60 4.90 19.46
C GLN A 91 22.28 6.40 19.59
N LEU A 92 22.23 6.89 20.83
CA LEU A 92 21.82 8.26 21.17
C LEU A 92 22.99 9.24 21.35
N GLN A 93 24.21 8.79 21.05
CA GLN A 93 25.43 9.56 21.23
C GLN A 93 25.44 10.76 20.27
N GLY A 94 25.74 11.96 20.77
CA GLY A 94 25.79 13.20 19.98
C GLY A 94 24.50 14.02 19.96
N ARG A 95 23.43 13.59 20.66
CA ARG A 95 22.23 14.40 20.86
C ARG A 95 22.45 15.41 22.00
N GLU A 96 23.14 16.52 21.71
CA GLU A 96 23.29 17.64 22.66
C GLU A 96 21.97 18.39 22.84
N GLY A 97 21.65 18.80 24.08
CA GLY A 97 20.65 19.84 24.36
C GLY A 97 19.29 19.41 24.90
N ASP A 98 19.04 18.14 25.23
CA ASP A 98 17.81 17.76 25.93
C ASP A 98 17.95 18.06 27.46
N PRO A 99 17.08 18.88 28.07
CA PRO A 99 17.18 19.20 29.50
C PRO A 99 17.12 17.94 30.36
N GLY A 100 18.13 17.71 31.21
CA GLY A 100 18.17 16.58 32.14
C GLY A 100 18.64 15.24 31.55
N GLY A 101 19.17 15.22 30.33
CA GLY A 101 19.77 14.01 29.73
C GLY A 101 18.78 12.93 29.32
N ARG A 102 17.47 13.25 29.30
CA ARG A 102 16.41 12.37 28.78
C ARG A 102 16.04 12.77 27.36
N HIS A 103 15.79 11.79 26.51
CA HIS A 103 15.44 12.00 25.11
C HIS A 103 13.94 11.93 24.91
N LEU A 104 13.37 13.00 24.35
CA LEU A 104 11.96 13.03 23.98
C LEU A 104 11.67 11.89 22.99
N LEU A 105 10.72 11.03 23.35
CA LEU A 105 10.27 9.90 22.56
C LEU A 105 8.77 10.03 22.29
N VAL A 106 8.39 9.92 21.02
CA VAL A 106 6.99 9.75 20.60
C VAL A 106 6.85 8.44 19.84
N ILE A 107 5.65 7.87 19.84
CA ILE A 107 5.35 6.65 19.07
C ILE A 107 4.42 7.04 17.93
N ASP A 108 4.93 6.99 16.69
CA ASP A 108 4.07 7.10 15.50
C ASP A 108 3.26 5.79 15.42
N PRO A 109 1.91 5.86 15.40
CA PRO A 109 1.09 4.68 15.64
C PRO A 109 1.41 3.49 14.76
N LEU A 110 1.49 2.31 15.37
CA LEU A 110 1.92 1.08 14.71
C LEU A 110 0.87 0.60 13.69
N VAL A 111 1.31 0.18 12.52
CA VAL A 111 0.44 -0.29 11.43
C VAL A 111 0.81 -1.67 10.91
N ASP A 112 -0.13 -2.32 10.23
CA ASP A 112 0.17 -3.48 9.42
C ASP A 112 1.08 -3.11 8.24
N GLY A 113 2.13 -3.91 8.04
CA GLY A 113 3.19 -3.59 7.07
C GLY A 113 2.84 -3.85 5.61
N VAL A 114 1.62 -4.29 5.29
CA VAL A 114 1.11 -4.42 3.91
C VAL A 114 0.02 -3.40 3.63
N THR A 115 -0.93 -3.27 4.55
CA THR A 115 -2.14 -2.47 4.40
C THR A 115 -2.00 -1.05 4.93
N GLY A 116 -1.08 -0.80 5.87
CA GLY A 116 -1.00 0.48 6.58
C GLY A 116 -2.11 0.70 7.60
N ASN A 117 -2.94 -0.32 7.88
CA ASN A 117 -4.04 -0.21 8.82
C ASN A 117 -3.62 -0.46 10.27
N GLN A 118 -4.31 0.17 11.22
CA GLN A 118 -4.23 -0.22 12.62
C GLN A 118 -5.25 -1.32 12.94
N VAL A 119 -4.78 -2.32 13.70
CA VAL A 119 -5.60 -3.40 14.27
C VAL A 119 -5.47 -3.39 15.79
N ALA A 120 -6.31 -4.15 16.48
CA ALA A 120 -6.27 -4.26 17.94
C ALA A 120 -4.86 -4.63 18.47
N ALA A 121 -4.17 -5.56 17.80
CA ALA A 121 -2.80 -5.93 18.16
C ALA A 121 -1.81 -4.76 18.05
N THR A 122 -1.85 -3.93 17.01
CA THR A 122 -0.89 -2.82 16.87
C THR A 122 -1.14 -1.72 17.91
N ARG A 123 -2.40 -1.44 18.25
CA ARG A 123 -2.74 -0.54 19.37
C ARG A 123 -2.32 -1.07 20.73
N SER A 124 -2.53 -2.36 20.96
CA SER A 124 -2.07 -3.01 22.19
C SER A 124 -0.55 -2.94 22.32
N MET A 125 0.18 -3.20 21.23
CA MET A 125 1.64 -3.06 21.20
C MET A 125 2.08 -1.64 21.53
N GLU A 126 1.43 -0.61 20.97
CA GLU A 126 1.73 0.79 21.26
C GLU A 126 1.60 1.12 22.76
N ALA A 127 0.45 0.81 23.37
CA ALA A 127 0.23 1.05 24.80
C ALA A 127 1.30 0.34 25.66
N ARG A 128 1.61 -0.92 25.32
CA ARG A 128 2.62 -1.71 26.03
C ARG A 128 4.05 -1.17 25.84
N LEU A 129 4.36 -0.58 24.68
CA LEU A 129 5.64 0.07 24.43
C LEU A 129 5.81 1.33 25.28
N VAL A 130 4.73 2.12 25.45
CA VAL A 130 4.73 3.28 26.36
C VAL A 130 5.04 2.83 27.79
N ASP A 131 4.31 1.82 28.29
CA ASP A 131 4.50 1.30 29.65
C ASP A 131 5.91 0.75 29.86
N LEU A 132 6.41 -0.04 28.90
CA LEU A 132 7.75 -0.63 28.95
C LEU A 132 8.84 0.45 28.96
N ALA A 133 8.74 1.44 28.06
CA ALA A 133 9.72 2.52 27.98
C ALA A 133 9.75 3.33 29.28
N ARG A 134 8.59 3.68 29.84
CA ARG A 134 8.50 4.41 31.11
C ARG A 134 9.05 3.63 32.30
N ALA A 135 8.83 2.31 32.34
CA ALA A 135 9.24 1.46 33.45
C ALA A 135 10.71 1.04 33.41
N GLN A 136 11.25 0.75 32.22
CA GLN A 136 12.56 0.08 32.08
C GLN A 136 13.61 0.92 31.34
N TYR A 137 13.21 1.99 30.68
CA TYR A 137 14.10 2.83 29.87
C TYR A 137 13.93 4.32 30.22
N PRO A 138 14.28 4.74 31.46
CA PRO A 138 14.04 6.09 31.97
C PRO A 138 14.79 7.18 31.20
N GLN A 139 15.77 6.83 30.35
CA GLN A 139 16.41 7.75 29.44
C GLN A 139 15.44 8.30 28.38
N PHE A 140 14.31 7.65 28.11
CA PHE A 140 13.28 8.18 27.22
C PHE A 140 12.21 8.94 28.01
N ASP A 141 11.88 10.14 27.56
CA ASP A 141 10.70 10.87 28.00
C ASP A 141 9.56 10.64 27.01
N VAL A 142 8.64 9.72 27.34
CA VAL A 142 7.58 9.28 26.41
C VAL A 142 6.41 10.25 26.44
N GLN A 143 6.22 10.99 25.35
CA GLN A 143 5.13 11.94 25.17
C GLN A 143 4.12 11.47 24.11
N PRO A 144 2.86 11.94 24.17
CA PRO A 144 1.87 11.66 23.13
C PRO A 144 2.32 12.15 21.74
N PHE A 145 1.93 11.43 20.70
CA PHE A 145 2.26 11.76 19.30
C PHE A 145 1.41 12.92 18.76
N THR A 146 1.74 14.13 19.21
CA THR A 146 1.05 15.38 18.82
C THR A 146 1.92 16.24 17.92
N SER A 147 1.30 17.16 17.18
CA SER A 147 2.02 18.14 16.36
C SER A 147 3.06 18.94 17.18
N SER A 148 2.75 19.26 18.43
CA SER A 148 3.66 19.99 19.33
C SER A 148 4.88 19.17 19.73
N ALA A 149 4.70 17.89 20.06
CA ALA A 149 5.79 17.00 20.43
C ALA A 149 6.70 16.73 19.24
N VAL A 150 6.11 16.52 18.05
CA VAL A 150 6.85 16.30 16.80
C VAL A 150 7.66 17.53 16.37
N ALA A 151 7.13 18.74 16.57
CA ALA A 151 7.83 20.00 16.26
C ALA A 151 9.13 20.18 17.09
N ALA A 152 9.24 19.52 18.25
CA ALA A 152 10.46 19.51 19.06
C ALA A 152 11.54 18.53 18.55
N GLN A 153 11.36 17.96 17.36
CA GLN A 153 12.29 17.00 16.73
C GLN A 153 12.67 15.83 17.66
N PRO A 154 11.68 15.05 18.13
CA PRO A 154 11.89 13.95 19.04
C PRO A 154 12.59 12.77 18.36
N ILE A 155 12.90 11.76 19.16
CA ILE A 155 13.03 10.40 18.65
C ILE A 155 11.62 9.88 18.39
N VAL A 156 11.40 9.31 17.23
CA VAL A 156 10.13 8.70 16.82
C VAL A 156 10.30 7.19 16.76
N PHE A 157 9.47 6.49 17.53
CA PHE A 157 9.30 5.05 17.39
C PHE A 157 8.41 4.77 16.18
N VAL A 158 8.88 3.93 15.28
CA VAL A 158 8.14 3.42 14.12
C VAL A 158 8.05 1.91 14.23
N GLY A 159 6.85 1.37 14.09
CA GLY A 159 6.65 -0.08 14.09
C GLY A 159 5.67 -0.58 13.06
N THR A 160 6.03 -1.72 12.43
CA THR A 160 5.12 -2.47 11.56
C THR A 160 4.93 -3.88 12.08
N PHE A 161 3.71 -4.38 11.99
CA PHE A 161 3.35 -5.75 12.36
C PHE A 161 2.76 -6.45 11.13
N THR A 162 3.53 -7.34 10.49
CA THR A 162 3.24 -7.78 9.11
C THR A 162 2.99 -9.27 9.06
N GLY A 163 1.84 -9.72 8.55
CA GLY A 163 1.63 -11.14 8.26
C GLY A 163 2.61 -11.62 7.19
N VAL A 164 3.30 -12.74 7.43
CA VAL A 164 4.28 -13.34 6.52
C VAL A 164 4.15 -14.86 6.47
N ASN A 165 4.57 -15.47 5.38
CA ASN A 165 4.72 -16.92 5.26
C ASN A 165 5.97 -17.45 5.98
N ASP A 166 6.17 -18.77 5.94
CA ASP A 166 7.36 -19.49 6.45
C ASP A 166 8.73 -18.99 5.93
N GLN A 167 8.75 -18.24 4.82
CA GLN A 167 9.93 -17.60 4.24
C GLN A 167 10.06 -16.11 4.60
N GLY A 168 9.18 -15.57 5.42
CA GLY A 168 9.16 -14.15 5.80
C GLY A 168 8.66 -13.21 4.70
N LYS A 169 7.94 -13.74 3.70
CA LYS A 169 7.35 -13.00 2.56
C LYS A 169 5.87 -12.71 2.80
N THR A 170 5.37 -11.63 2.20
CA THR A 170 3.96 -11.22 2.26
C THR A 170 3.12 -11.83 1.13
N ALA A 171 3.55 -12.95 0.56
CA ALA A 171 2.87 -13.66 -0.52
C ALA A 171 2.34 -15.00 -0.01
N GLY A 172 1.21 -15.46 -0.56
CA GLY A 172 0.58 -16.72 -0.17
C GLY A 172 -0.02 -16.70 1.24
N GLN A 173 -0.13 -17.86 1.87
CA GLN A 173 -0.68 -17.98 3.22
C GLN A 173 0.24 -17.30 4.25
N ARG A 174 -0.35 -16.69 5.29
CA ARG A 174 0.41 -16.16 6.43
C ARG A 174 0.55 -17.24 7.49
N ASP A 175 1.77 -17.47 7.94
CA ASP A 175 2.14 -18.49 8.92
C ASP A 175 2.74 -17.87 10.20
N ALA A 176 3.15 -16.60 10.12
CA ALA A 176 3.76 -15.85 11.22
C ALA A 176 3.49 -14.35 11.07
N TYR A 177 3.85 -13.58 12.09
CA TYR A 177 4.00 -12.13 11.96
C TYR A 177 5.46 -11.72 12.05
N ARG A 178 5.84 -10.72 11.25
CA ARG A 178 7.10 -10.00 11.37
C ARG A 178 6.84 -8.73 12.17
N ILE A 179 7.44 -8.66 13.35
CA ILE A 179 7.55 -7.44 14.15
C ILE A 179 8.80 -6.71 13.68
N CYS A 180 8.63 -5.50 13.16
CA CYS A 180 9.72 -4.61 12.85
C CYS A 180 9.55 -3.34 13.67
N PHE A 181 10.59 -2.97 14.42
CA PHE A 181 10.66 -1.67 15.11
C PHE A 181 11.92 -0.89 14.72
N ALA A 182 11.79 0.43 14.68
CA ALA A 182 12.88 1.37 14.45
C ALA A 182 12.73 2.59 15.35
N LEU A 183 13.86 3.17 15.78
CA LEU A 183 13.90 4.52 16.34
C LEU A 183 14.51 5.45 15.29
N ALA A 184 13.75 6.46 14.91
CA ALA A 184 14.15 7.51 13.98
C ALA A 184 14.37 8.81 14.76
N ASP A 185 15.58 9.35 14.73
CA ASP A 185 15.89 10.63 15.36
C ASP A 185 15.64 11.77 14.37
N LEU A 186 14.58 12.57 14.59
CA LEU A 186 14.26 13.69 13.71
C LEU A 186 15.28 14.84 13.78
N LYS A 187 16.07 14.93 14.86
CA LYS A 187 17.06 15.99 15.03
C LYS A 187 18.30 15.72 14.18
N SER A 188 18.83 14.50 14.24
CA SER A 188 19.95 14.09 13.40
C SER A 188 19.53 13.64 11.99
N GLY A 189 18.25 13.32 11.80
CA GLY A 189 17.72 12.78 10.55
C GLY A 189 18.20 11.36 10.27
N LYS A 190 18.44 10.55 11.32
CA LYS A 190 19.02 9.19 11.22
C LYS A 190 18.19 8.13 11.92
N ILE A 191 18.32 6.88 11.45
CA ILE A 191 17.86 5.69 12.17
C ILE A 191 18.88 5.35 13.26
N VAL A 192 18.47 5.37 14.52
CA VAL A 192 19.37 5.19 15.68
C VAL A 192 19.21 3.84 16.38
N ALA A 193 18.16 3.09 16.07
CA ALA A 193 17.96 1.72 16.55
C ALA A 193 17.09 0.92 15.60
N LYS A 194 17.27 -0.39 15.56
CA LYS A 194 16.36 -1.33 14.89
C LYS A 194 16.23 -2.65 15.58
N SER A 195 15.07 -3.26 15.41
CA SER A 195 14.78 -4.62 15.83
C SER A 195 13.84 -5.30 14.86
N ARG A 196 14.09 -6.58 14.58
CA ARG A 196 13.25 -7.42 13.73
C ARG A 196 13.14 -8.80 14.33
N VAL A 197 11.93 -9.21 14.67
CA VAL A 197 11.62 -10.51 15.27
C VAL A 197 10.41 -11.11 14.57
N PHE A 198 10.34 -12.43 14.48
CA PHE A 198 9.16 -13.13 14.00
C PHE A 198 8.39 -13.69 15.19
N SER A 199 7.06 -13.53 15.16
CA SER A 199 6.16 -14.11 16.13
C SER A 199 5.26 -15.15 15.49
N THR A 200 4.81 -16.11 16.29
CA THR A 200 3.70 -16.97 15.90
C THR A 200 2.40 -16.16 15.82
N MET A 201 1.33 -16.78 15.29
CA MET A 201 0.05 -16.10 15.06
C MET A 201 -0.93 -16.22 16.22
N GLU A 202 -0.68 -17.14 17.16
CA GLU A 202 -1.58 -17.41 18.28
C GLU A 202 -1.66 -16.20 19.22
N GLY A 203 -2.86 -15.93 19.73
CA GLY A 203 -3.11 -14.82 20.66
C GLY A 203 -3.15 -13.43 20.01
N VAL A 204 -2.99 -13.33 18.68
CA VAL A 204 -3.01 -12.05 17.97
C VAL A 204 -4.42 -11.65 17.56
N ASP A 205 -4.89 -10.50 18.08
CA ASP A 205 -6.13 -9.86 17.65
C ASP A 205 -5.89 -8.93 16.43
N ALA A 206 -6.21 -9.43 15.25
CA ALA A 206 -6.10 -8.70 13.99
C ALA A 206 -7.37 -7.90 13.62
N THR A 207 -8.29 -7.69 14.57
CA THR A 207 -9.51 -6.90 14.32
C THR A 207 -9.16 -5.47 13.94
N PRO A 208 -9.60 -4.97 12.76
CA PRO A 208 -9.36 -3.58 12.36
C PRO A 208 -10.04 -2.63 13.34
N THR A 209 -9.34 -1.55 13.66
CA THR A 209 -9.90 -0.47 14.48
C THR A 209 -11.04 0.24 13.72
N PRO A 210 -12.00 0.90 14.40
CA PRO A 210 -13.24 1.38 13.78
C PRO A 210 -13.03 2.19 12.49
N THR A 211 -12.13 3.19 12.49
CA THR A 211 -11.81 3.98 11.29
C THR A 211 -11.41 3.09 10.10
N PHE A 212 -10.53 2.12 10.30
CA PHE A 212 -10.03 1.25 9.21
C PHE A 212 -11.01 0.15 8.82
N ARG A 213 -11.82 -0.33 9.77
CA ARG A 213 -12.95 -1.24 9.51
C ARG A 213 -13.95 -0.56 8.57
N ASP A 214 -14.35 0.66 8.91
CA ASP A 214 -15.43 1.39 8.23
C ASP A 214 -14.96 2.04 6.91
N SER A 215 -13.66 2.29 6.75
CA SER A 215 -13.08 2.93 5.56
C SER A 215 -13.47 2.21 4.27
N PRO A 216 -14.03 2.92 3.27
CA PRO A 216 -14.57 2.31 2.06
C PRO A 216 -13.49 1.88 1.07
N ALA A 217 -12.33 2.54 1.08
CA ALA A 217 -11.29 2.34 0.09
C ALA A 217 -9.92 2.10 0.70
N TRP A 218 -9.07 1.46 -0.09
CA TRP A 218 -7.66 1.24 0.15
C TRP A 218 -6.86 1.57 -1.10
N VAL A 219 -5.71 2.21 -0.91
CA VAL A 219 -4.72 2.57 -1.92
C VAL A 219 -3.35 2.39 -1.30
N LYS A 220 -2.40 2.01 -2.14
CA LYS A 220 -0.99 2.07 -1.78
C LYS A 220 -0.49 3.50 -1.98
N ASP A 221 -0.57 4.33 -0.94
CA ASP A 221 -0.15 5.73 -1.00
C ASP A 221 1.30 5.94 -0.54
N GLU A 222 1.95 6.98 -1.04
CA GLU A 222 3.37 7.27 -0.78
C GLU A 222 3.66 7.53 0.70
N ALA A 223 2.78 8.22 1.42
CA ALA A 223 3.01 8.56 2.82
C ALA A 223 2.98 7.33 3.72
N THR A 224 2.03 6.42 3.50
CA THR A 224 1.98 5.12 4.18
C THR A 224 3.19 4.25 3.82
N GLU A 225 3.60 4.23 2.55
CA GLU A 225 4.80 3.50 2.13
C GLU A 225 6.08 4.04 2.75
N ALA A 226 6.21 5.36 2.87
CA ALA A 226 7.34 5.99 3.54
C ALA A 226 7.42 5.58 5.02
N TYR A 227 6.28 5.53 5.74
CA TYR A 227 6.21 4.94 7.09
C TYR A 227 6.74 3.50 7.11
N ILE A 228 6.22 2.64 6.23
CA ILE A 228 6.57 1.20 6.24
C ILE A 228 8.05 1.00 5.93
N LYS A 229 8.59 1.74 4.95
CA LYS A 229 10.00 1.69 4.55
C LYS A 229 10.94 2.15 5.66
N THR A 230 10.55 3.12 6.48
CA THR A 230 11.35 3.57 7.64
C THR A 230 11.72 2.40 8.55
N CYS A 231 10.83 1.43 8.74
CA CYS A 231 11.18 0.20 9.46
C CYS A 231 11.70 -0.92 8.55
N GLN A 232 11.15 -1.13 7.37
CA GLN A 232 11.43 -2.37 6.63
C GLN A 232 12.61 -2.27 5.67
N ALA A 233 13.00 -1.07 5.23
CA ALA A 233 13.97 -0.86 4.15
C ALA A 233 15.28 -0.18 4.58
N THR A 234 15.34 0.42 5.78
CA THR A 234 16.55 1.12 6.27
C THR A 234 17.45 0.24 7.14
N LYS A 235 18.59 0.77 7.58
CA LYS A 235 19.52 0.22 8.56
C LYS A 235 19.88 1.31 9.58
N ILE A 236 20.49 0.91 10.70
CA ILE A 236 21.02 1.87 11.69
C ILE A 236 22.08 2.73 10.99
N GLY A 237 21.99 4.06 11.17
CA GLY A 237 22.84 5.06 10.53
C GLY A 237 22.34 5.60 9.18
N ASP A 238 21.32 4.96 8.57
CA ASP A 238 20.72 5.47 7.34
C ASP A 238 19.99 6.80 7.59
N SER A 239 19.98 7.66 6.58
CA SER A 239 19.17 8.89 6.60
C SER A 239 17.68 8.56 6.56
N LEU A 240 16.86 9.39 7.20
CA LEU A 240 15.40 9.31 7.07
C LEU A 240 14.97 9.66 5.65
N ASP A 241 13.96 8.94 5.16
CA ASP A 241 13.31 9.24 3.89
C ASP A 241 12.66 10.63 3.98
N PRO A 242 12.95 11.57 3.06
CA PRO A 242 12.30 12.88 3.04
C PRO A 242 10.78 12.78 3.06
N ALA A 243 10.19 11.82 2.36
CA ALA A 243 8.73 11.62 2.35
C ALA A 243 8.20 11.23 3.75
N TYR A 244 9.01 10.54 4.57
CA TYR A 244 8.66 10.24 5.96
C TYR A 244 8.76 11.47 6.85
N VAL A 245 9.82 12.28 6.68
CA VAL A 245 10.03 13.49 7.47
C VAL A 245 8.95 14.53 7.15
N ASP A 246 8.64 14.75 5.88
CA ASP A 246 7.68 15.76 5.45
C ASP A 246 6.25 15.46 5.92
N ARG A 247 5.88 14.17 6.01
CA ARG A 247 4.53 13.77 6.45
C ARG A 247 4.33 13.80 7.97
N ILE A 248 5.37 13.88 8.78
CA ILE A 248 5.28 13.53 10.21
C ILE A 248 4.34 14.46 10.98
N LEU A 249 4.30 15.74 10.61
CA LEU A 249 3.39 16.72 11.21
C LEU A 249 1.91 16.40 10.86
N ALA A 250 1.64 16.09 9.60
CA ALA A 250 0.31 15.67 9.16
C ALA A 250 -0.09 14.34 9.82
N ALA A 251 0.84 13.41 9.98
CA ALA A 251 0.60 12.13 10.63
C ALA A 251 0.14 12.26 12.09
N ALA A 252 0.71 13.19 12.85
CA ALA A 252 0.28 13.47 14.22
C ALA A 252 -1.18 13.95 14.26
N LEU A 253 -1.55 14.91 13.39
CA LEU A 253 -2.92 15.41 13.34
C LEU A 253 -3.92 14.37 12.81
N ILE A 254 -3.49 13.52 11.87
CA ILE A 254 -4.26 12.36 11.39
C ILE A 254 -4.48 11.35 12.53
N SER A 255 -3.50 11.15 13.41
CA SER A 255 -3.64 10.28 14.59
C SER A 255 -4.74 10.80 15.50
N ASP A 256 -4.72 12.08 15.86
CA ASP A 256 -5.77 12.72 16.65
C ASP A 256 -7.15 12.59 16.00
N ALA A 257 -7.22 12.71 14.67
CA ALA A 257 -8.46 12.55 13.91
C ALA A 257 -9.01 11.12 13.96
N ILE A 258 -8.13 10.10 13.85
CA ILE A 258 -8.48 8.68 13.97
C ILE A 258 -9.01 8.39 15.37
N GLU A 259 -8.34 8.89 16.42
CA GLU A 259 -8.80 8.72 17.81
C GLU A 259 -10.16 9.38 18.04
N ALA A 260 -10.38 10.58 17.48
CA ALA A 260 -11.67 11.25 17.55
C ALA A 260 -12.78 10.44 16.85
N TYR A 261 -12.53 9.91 15.65
CA TYR A 261 -13.50 9.09 14.93
C TYR A 261 -13.85 7.81 15.72
N ASP A 262 -12.83 7.11 16.23
CA ASP A 262 -13.01 5.88 16.98
C ASP A 262 -13.74 6.10 18.32
N ALA A 263 -13.53 7.27 18.93
CA ALA A 263 -14.29 7.74 20.09
C ALA A 263 -15.68 8.28 19.75
N ARG A 264 -16.13 8.17 18.48
CA ARG A 264 -17.40 8.68 17.96
C ARG A 264 -17.58 10.20 18.03
N ARG A 265 -16.48 10.95 18.20
CA ARG A 265 -16.44 12.42 18.11
C ARG A 265 -16.30 12.83 16.64
N TYR A 266 -17.33 12.53 15.84
CA TYR A 266 -17.27 12.66 14.38
C TYR A 266 -17.11 14.10 13.88
N GLN A 267 -17.59 15.09 14.63
CA GLN A 267 -17.39 16.50 14.29
C GLN A 267 -15.92 16.90 14.48
N ASP A 268 -15.33 16.58 15.63
CA ASP A 268 -13.90 16.80 15.90
C ASP A 268 -13.02 16.07 14.87
N ALA A 269 -13.35 14.81 14.56
CA ALA A 269 -12.64 14.03 13.56
C ALA A 269 -12.67 14.73 12.18
N LEU A 270 -13.83 15.22 11.76
CA LEU A 270 -13.97 15.96 10.50
C LEU A 270 -13.10 17.22 10.48
N GLU A 271 -13.08 18.00 11.56
CA GLU A 271 -12.27 19.21 11.68
C GLU A 271 -10.78 18.90 11.63
N LEU A 272 -10.33 17.87 12.35
CA LEU A 272 -8.94 17.42 12.39
C LEU A 272 -8.49 16.89 11.02
N TYR A 273 -9.29 16.04 10.36
CA TYR A 273 -8.97 15.56 9.01
C TYR A 273 -8.95 16.71 7.98
N THR A 274 -9.88 17.65 8.05
CA THR A 274 -9.90 18.81 7.13
C THR A 274 -8.67 19.69 7.36
N SER A 275 -8.26 19.88 8.61
CA SER A 275 -7.05 20.61 8.96
C SER A 275 -5.80 19.88 8.47
N ALA A 276 -5.73 18.56 8.65
CA ALA A 276 -4.64 17.72 8.15
C ALA A 276 -4.54 17.77 6.62
N GLN A 277 -5.66 17.79 5.90
CA GLN A 277 -5.68 17.93 4.44
C GLN A 277 -4.99 19.22 3.94
N GLY A 278 -5.02 20.28 4.75
CA GLY A 278 -4.39 21.56 4.42
C GLY A 278 -2.89 21.63 4.70
N LEU A 279 -2.31 20.62 5.34
CA LEU A 279 -0.87 20.57 5.65
C LEU A 279 -0.05 20.03 4.47
N PRO A 280 1.25 20.37 4.39
CA PRO A 280 2.19 19.66 3.52
C PRO A 280 2.12 18.14 3.77
N ALA A 281 2.16 17.36 2.69
CA ALA A 281 1.97 15.91 2.74
C ALA A 281 0.65 15.47 3.42
N GLY A 282 -0.35 16.34 3.55
CA GLY A 282 -1.66 16.04 4.14
C GLY A 282 -2.65 15.38 3.18
N ASP A 283 -2.40 15.47 1.87
CA ASP A 283 -3.21 14.80 0.84
C ASP A 283 -2.91 13.29 0.81
N GLN A 284 -3.52 12.55 1.74
CA GLN A 284 -3.31 11.11 1.92
C GLN A 284 -4.63 10.36 1.94
N LEU A 285 -4.59 9.07 1.61
CA LEU A 285 -5.75 8.17 1.65
C LEU A 285 -6.49 8.22 2.99
N ARG A 286 -5.76 8.17 4.12
CA ARG A 286 -6.34 8.18 5.47
C ARG A 286 -7.18 9.44 5.73
N VAL A 287 -6.75 10.58 5.19
CA VAL A 287 -7.50 11.85 5.28
C VAL A 287 -8.76 11.79 4.43
N HIS A 288 -8.68 11.35 3.18
CA HIS A 288 -9.85 11.22 2.30
C HIS A 288 -10.90 10.27 2.86
N ASN A 289 -10.48 9.10 3.35
CA ASN A 289 -11.35 8.16 4.05
C ASN A 289 -11.96 8.81 5.29
N GLY A 290 -11.15 9.49 6.12
CA GLY A 290 -11.60 10.15 7.34
C GLY A 290 -12.67 11.23 7.12
N ILE A 291 -12.50 12.09 6.12
CA ILE A 291 -13.48 13.13 5.76
C ILE A 291 -14.78 12.49 5.25
N TYR A 292 -14.68 11.46 4.40
CA TYR A 292 -15.84 10.71 3.94
C TYR A 292 -16.62 10.10 5.11
N LEU A 293 -15.92 9.34 5.96
CA LEU A 293 -16.52 8.63 7.09
C LEU A 293 -17.15 9.60 8.09
N SER A 294 -16.46 10.68 8.43
CA SER A 294 -16.96 11.65 9.40
C SER A 294 -18.24 12.33 8.89
N ASN A 295 -18.29 12.74 7.62
CA ASN A 295 -19.54 13.26 7.03
C ASN A 295 -20.65 12.20 6.97
N TRP A 296 -20.31 10.95 6.64
CA TRP A 296 -21.26 9.85 6.60
C TRP A 296 -21.88 9.58 7.98
N MET A 297 -21.07 9.59 9.04
CA MET A 297 -21.52 9.36 10.41
C MET A 297 -22.30 10.55 10.99
N LEU A 298 -22.02 11.77 10.53
CA LEU A 298 -22.80 12.98 10.86
C LEU A 298 -24.13 13.08 10.07
N GLY A 299 -24.45 12.12 9.20
CA GLY A 299 -25.63 12.15 8.34
C GLY A 299 -25.57 13.17 7.19
N ARG A 300 -24.40 13.78 6.94
CA ARG A 300 -24.18 14.77 5.88
C ARG A 300 -23.92 14.06 4.54
N ARG A 301 -24.96 13.44 3.98
CA ARG A 301 -24.85 12.54 2.81
C ARG A 301 -24.25 13.23 1.58
N ASP A 302 -24.66 14.45 1.26
CA ASP A 302 -24.13 15.18 0.10
C ASP A 302 -22.64 15.49 0.27
N ALA A 303 -22.24 15.98 1.45
CA ALA A 303 -20.84 16.24 1.78
C ALA A 303 -20.00 14.95 1.77
N ALA A 304 -20.56 13.84 2.26
CA ALA A 304 -19.91 12.54 2.17
C ALA A 304 -19.69 12.12 0.71
N MET A 305 -20.65 12.30 -0.19
CA MET A 305 -20.46 11.97 -1.61
C MET A 305 -19.44 12.87 -2.30
N VAL A 306 -19.39 14.17 -1.95
CA VAL A 306 -18.33 15.06 -2.43
C VAL A 306 -16.95 14.56 -1.97
N ALA A 307 -16.82 14.18 -0.69
CA ALA A 307 -15.58 13.61 -0.15
C ALA A 307 -15.21 12.28 -0.81
N PHE A 308 -16.19 11.40 -1.06
CA PHE A 308 -15.98 10.15 -1.78
C PHE A 308 -15.51 10.38 -3.22
N GLY A 309 -16.04 11.40 -3.90
CA GLY A 309 -15.55 11.82 -5.21
C GLY A 309 -14.08 12.21 -5.20
N ARG A 310 -13.62 12.95 -4.17
CA ARG A 310 -12.20 13.31 -4.00
C ARG A 310 -11.33 12.10 -3.69
N LEU A 311 -11.83 11.16 -2.90
CA LEU A 311 -11.17 9.87 -2.65
C LEU A 311 -10.95 9.08 -3.95
N ILE A 312 -11.93 9.09 -4.87
CA ILE A 312 -11.77 8.46 -6.19
C ILE A 312 -10.73 9.21 -7.02
N ASP A 313 -10.81 10.54 -7.09
CA ASP A 313 -9.83 11.35 -7.82
C ASP A 313 -8.40 11.05 -7.33
N PHE A 314 -8.21 10.98 -6.00
CA PHE A 314 -6.94 10.61 -5.36
C PHE A 314 -6.47 9.22 -5.79
N GLY A 315 -7.34 8.21 -5.75
CA GLY A 315 -6.97 6.85 -6.15
C GLY A 315 -6.64 6.73 -7.65
N LEU A 316 -7.37 7.43 -8.52
CA LEU A 316 -7.08 7.46 -9.95
C LEU A 316 -5.75 8.16 -10.24
N ALA A 317 -5.43 9.25 -9.54
CA ALA A 317 -4.13 9.92 -9.63
C ALA A 317 -2.97 9.01 -9.17
N ASN A 318 -3.23 8.14 -8.19
CA ASN A 318 -2.29 7.11 -7.71
C ASN A 318 -2.36 5.80 -8.54
N GLN A 319 -3.01 5.83 -9.71
CA GLN A 319 -3.17 4.72 -10.66
C GLN A 319 -3.90 3.46 -10.13
N ARG A 320 -4.35 3.47 -8.88
CA ARG A 320 -4.98 2.32 -8.22
C ARG A 320 -5.92 2.82 -7.14
N LEU A 321 -7.16 2.33 -7.17
CA LEU A 321 -8.15 2.51 -6.11
C LEU A 321 -8.81 1.17 -5.82
N ALA A 322 -8.70 0.65 -4.61
CA ALA A 322 -9.50 -0.49 -4.22
C ALA A 322 -10.65 -0.08 -3.32
N VAL A 323 -11.86 -0.56 -3.62
CA VAL A 323 -13.08 -0.27 -2.86
C VAL A 323 -13.64 -1.58 -2.31
N LYS A 324 -14.02 -1.56 -1.04
CA LYS A 324 -14.61 -2.71 -0.35
C LYS A 324 -16.07 -2.85 -0.78
N PHE A 325 -16.35 -3.85 -1.61
CA PHE A 325 -17.71 -4.28 -1.90
C PHE A 325 -17.94 -5.67 -1.31
N LEU A 326 -18.77 -5.75 -0.28
CA LEU A 326 -19.11 -7.04 0.32
C LEU A 326 -20.16 -7.76 -0.52
N PHE A 327 -19.78 -8.92 -1.04
CA PHE A 327 -20.65 -9.84 -1.77
C PHE A 327 -21.09 -11.00 -0.88
N LYS A 328 -22.24 -11.61 -1.19
CA LYS A 328 -22.63 -12.89 -0.59
C LYS A 328 -21.57 -13.98 -0.94
N PRO A 329 -21.32 -14.94 -0.03
CA PRO A 329 -20.44 -16.08 -0.31
C PRO A 329 -20.83 -16.78 -1.62
N GLY A 330 -19.83 -17.13 -2.44
CA GLY A 330 -20.03 -17.83 -3.72
C GLY A 330 -20.89 -17.10 -4.76
N SER A 331 -21.14 -15.78 -4.58
CA SER A 331 -22.10 -15.04 -5.39
C SER A 331 -21.57 -13.68 -5.86
N THR A 332 -22.21 -13.14 -6.89
CA THR A 332 -22.04 -11.76 -7.38
C THR A 332 -23.08 -10.79 -6.81
N ALA A 333 -24.02 -11.27 -6.01
CA ALA A 333 -24.97 -10.41 -5.30
C ALA A 333 -24.29 -9.73 -4.11
N PHE A 334 -24.58 -8.45 -3.88
CA PHE A 334 -24.12 -7.75 -2.69
C PHE A 334 -24.74 -8.32 -1.42
N TRP A 335 -24.04 -8.12 -0.31
CA TRP A 335 -24.55 -8.43 1.01
C TRP A 335 -25.87 -7.67 1.26
N PRO A 336 -26.93 -8.31 1.75
CA PRO A 336 -28.26 -7.72 1.77
C PRO A 336 -28.45 -6.69 2.89
N ASP A 337 -27.55 -6.64 3.88
CA ASP A 337 -27.65 -5.67 4.99
C ASP A 337 -27.47 -4.23 4.49
N PRO A 338 -28.48 -3.36 4.64
CA PRO A 338 -28.37 -1.95 4.26
C PRO A 338 -27.30 -1.18 5.05
N GLN A 339 -26.96 -1.59 6.28
CA GLN A 339 -25.89 -0.94 7.04
C GLN A 339 -24.53 -1.06 6.34
N VAL A 340 -24.36 -2.11 5.53
CA VAL A 340 -23.15 -2.36 4.75
C VAL A 340 -23.30 -1.84 3.32
N SER A 341 -24.39 -2.17 2.65
CA SER A 341 -24.51 -2.02 1.19
C SER A 341 -25.26 -0.77 0.72
N ALA A 342 -25.89 0.00 1.63
CA ALA A 342 -26.59 1.24 1.26
C ALA A 342 -25.74 2.24 0.44
N PRO A 343 -24.45 2.48 0.72
CA PRO A 343 -23.68 3.46 -0.04
C PRO A 343 -23.25 2.97 -1.44
N TYR A 344 -23.31 1.66 -1.73
CA TYR A 344 -22.69 1.09 -2.93
C TYR A 344 -23.25 1.64 -4.23
N THR A 345 -24.56 1.88 -4.31
CA THR A 345 -25.18 2.47 -5.51
C THR A 345 -24.63 3.87 -5.78
N PHE A 346 -24.42 4.67 -4.73
CA PHE A 346 -23.85 6.01 -4.86
C PHE A 346 -22.37 5.94 -5.20
N TRP A 347 -21.61 5.06 -4.54
CA TRP A 347 -20.20 4.86 -4.84
C TRP A 347 -19.97 4.46 -6.29
N LEU A 348 -20.73 3.50 -6.81
CA LEU A 348 -20.60 3.06 -8.21
C LEU A 348 -20.90 4.19 -9.19
N ARG A 349 -21.91 5.02 -8.90
CA ARG A 349 -22.22 6.19 -9.73
C ARG A 349 -21.09 7.21 -9.72
N GLU A 350 -20.52 7.51 -8.54
CA GLU A 350 -19.37 8.42 -8.44
C GLU A 350 -18.13 7.86 -9.14
N ILE A 351 -17.80 6.57 -8.95
CA ILE A 351 -16.68 5.92 -9.64
C ILE A 351 -16.86 6.02 -11.15
N ALA A 352 -18.07 5.75 -11.67
CA ALA A 352 -18.37 5.86 -13.09
C ALA A 352 -18.21 7.31 -13.59
N ALA A 353 -18.76 8.29 -12.88
CA ALA A 353 -18.69 9.69 -13.26
C ALA A 353 -17.25 10.22 -13.25
N ARG A 354 -16.48 9.93 -12.19
CA ARG A 354 -15.09 10.35 -12.04
C ARG A 354 -14.17 9.66 -13.04
N GLY A 355 -14.32 8.35 -13.24
CA GLY A 355 -13.56 7.62 -14.26
C GLY A 355 -13.86 8.11 -15.68
N ALA A 356 -15.12 8.42 -16.00
CA ALA A 356 -15.47 8.98 -17.30
C ALA A 356 -14.80 10.34 -17.52
N LYS A 357 -14.81 11.19 -16.49
CA LYS A 357 -14.20 12.53 -16.49
C LYS A 357 -12.68 12.50 -16.56
N SER A 358 -12.01 11.53 -15.93
CA SER A 358 -10.54 11.46 -15.92
C SER A 358 -9.95 11.12 -17.29
N GLY A 359 -10.75 10.56 -18.20
CA GLY A 359 -10.26 10.14 -19.51
C GLY A 359 -9.64 8.75 -19.52
N SER A 360 -9.32 8.20 -18.35
CA SER A 360 -8.50 7.00 -18.15
C SER A 360 -9.19 5.71 -18.61
N CYS A 361 -8.39 4.75 -19.09
CA CYS A 361 -8.82 3.36 -19.20
C CYS A 361 -8.66 2.65 -17.84
N LEU A 362 -9.64 1.83 -17.46
CA LEU A 362 -9.70 1.18 -16.15
C LEU A 362 -9.76 -0.35 -16.29
N GLU A 363 -8.84 -1.04 -15.61
CA GLU A 363 -9.01 -2.46 -15.30
C GLU A 363 -9.75 -2.58 -13.97
N ILE A 364 -10.88 -3.29 -14.00
CA ILE A 364 -11.68 -3.61 -12.82
C ILE A 364 -11.27 -5.01 -12.38
N THR A 365 -10.48 -5.12 -11.32
CA THR A 365 -9.95 -6.38 -10.81
C THR A 365 -10.75 -6.83 -9.60
N GLY A 366 -11.36 -8.01 -9.66
CA GLY A 366 -11.98 -8.63 -8.49
C GLY A 366 -10.96 -9.37 -7.64
N HIS A 367 -11.16 -9.37 -6.33
CA HIS A 367 -10.38 -10.15 -5.36
C HIS A 367 -11.30 -11.02 -4.48
N THR A 368 -10.78 -12.16 -4.04
CA THR A 368 -11.42 -13.06 -3.08
C THR A 368 -10.41 -13.42 -1.98
N SER A 369 -10.92 -13.86 -0.83
CA SER A 369 -10.10 -14.51 0.19
C SER A 369 -9.49 -15.82 -0.31
N PRO A 370 -8.47 -16.36 0.37
CA PRO A 370 -7.85 -17.65 0.03
C PRO A 370 -8.68 -18.88 0.40
N THR A 371 -9.96 -18.71 0.76
CA THR A 371 -10.84 -19.81 1.12
C THR A 371 -11.34 -20.55 -0.11
N GLY A 372 -11.10 -21.86 -0.17
CA GLY A 372 -11.53 -22.73 -1.26
C GLY A 372 -10.52 -22.83 -2.41
N PRO A 373 -10.82 -23.62 -3.46
CA PRO A 373 -9.91 -23.86 -4.57
C PRO A 373 -9.65 -22.60 -5.40
N GLU A 374 -8.38 -22.28 -5.64
CA GLU A 374 -7.98 -21.07 -6.36
C GLU A 374 -8.64 -20.91 -7.76
N PRO A 375 -8.80 -21.97 -8.60
CA PRO A 375 -9.51 -21.83 -9.87
C PRO A 375 -10.97 -21.34 -9.74
N LEU A 376 -11.64 -21.68 -8.63
CA LEU A 376 -12.99 -21.18 -8.35
C LEU A 376 -12.97 -19.72 -7.89
N ASN A 377 -11.97 -19.36 -7.10
CA ASN A 377 -11.74 -18.00 -6.62
C ASN A 377 -11.41 -17.03 -7.78
N GLU A 378 -10.57 -17.44 -8.72
CA GLU A 378 -10.28 -16.70 -9.96
C GLU A 378 -11.55 -16.45 -10.78
N ARG A 379 -12.36 -17.50 -10.99
CA ARG A 379 -13.63 -17.37 -11.72
C ARG A 379 -14.61 -16.45 -10.98
N LEU A 380 -14.77 -16.61 -9.67
CA LEU A 380 -15.71 -15.83 -8.87
C LEU A 380 -15.30 -14.35 -8.83
N SER A 381 -14.02 -14.06 -8.65
CA SER A 381 -13.49 -12.71 -8.64
C SER A 381 -13.70 -12.02 -9.99
N LEU A 382 -13.47 -12.71 -11.11
CA LEU A 382 -13.78 -12.21 -12.45
C LEU A 382 -15.28 -11.88 -12.62
N LEU A 383 -16.17 -12.79 -12.24
CA LEU A 383 -17.63 -12.58 -12.33
C LEU A 383 -18.09 -11.36 -11.51
N ARG A 384 -17.49 -11.13 -10.34
CA ARG A 384 -17.77 -9.94 -9.52
C ARG A 384 -17.29 -8.67 -10.22
N ALA A 385 -16.08 -8.67 -10.78
CA ALA A 385 -15.56 -7.56 -11.56
C ALA A 385 -16.44 -7.22 -12.77
N GLU A 386 -16.91 -8.23 -13.52
CA GLU A 386 -17.83 -8.05 -14.65
C GLU A 386 -19.16 -7.41 -14.22
N VAL A 387 -19.70 -7.78 -13.07
CA VAL A 387 -20.92 -7.17 -12.53
C VAL A 387 -20.69 -5.71 -12.15
N ILE A 388 -19.54 -5.38 -11.57
CA ILE A 388 -19.16 -3.98 -11.30
C ILE A 388 -19.02 -3.22 -12.61
N LYS A 389 -18.27 -3.76 -13.59
CA LYS A 389 -18.11 -3.17 -14.93
C LYS A 389 -19.45 -2.83 -15.56
N LYS A 390 -20.38 -3.79 -15.62
CA LYS A 390 -21.73 -3.59 -16.20
C LYS A 390 -22.49 -2.43 -15.54
N ARG A 391 -22.35 -2.27 -14.21
CA ARG A 391 -22.98 -1.16 -13.48
C ARG A 391 -22.32 0.18 -13.77
N LEU A 392 -21.00 0.21 -13.90
CA LEU A 392 -20.27 1.42 -14.28
C LEU A 392 -20.61 1.84 -15.72
N ASP A 393 -20.60 0.89 -16.66
CA ASP A 393 -20.96 1.13 -18.06
C ASP A 393 -22.40 1.65 -18.20
N ALA A 394 -23.34 1.10 -17.43
CA ALA A 394 -24.73 1.58 -17.40
C ALA A 394 -24.86 2.98 -16.79
N SER A 395 -24.02 3.32 -15.81
CA SER A 395 -24.04 4.63 -15.14
C SER A 395 -23.33 5.72 -15.95
N ALA A 396 -22.29 5.36 -16.71
CA ALA A 396 -21.53 6.24 -17.58
C ALA A 396 -21.15 5.52 -18.88
N PRO A 397 -22.01 5.55 -19.93
CA PRO A 397 -21.76 4.85 -21.19
C PRO A 397 -20.43 5.18 -21.88
N ALA A 398 -19.89 6.37 -21.63
CA ALA A 398 -18.57 6.79 -22.11
C ALA A 398 -17.40 5.93 -21.57
N LEU A 399 -17.62 5.10 -20.54
CA LEU A 399 -16.65 4.15 -20.00
C LEU A 399 -16.68 2.79 -20.70
N ALA A 400 -17.75 2.42 -21.41
CA ALA A 400 -17.96 1.05 -21.87
C ALA A 400 -16.81 0.50 -22.74
N GLY A 401 -16.21 1.37 -23.56
CA GLY A 401 -15.05 1.05 -24.41
C GLY A 401 -13.68 1.31 -23.76
N ARG A 402 -13.65 1.72 -22.49
CA ARG A 402 -12.43 2.08 -21.73
C ARG A 402 -12.31 1.30 -20.42
N THR A 403 -13.14 0.27 -20.24
CA THR A 403 -13.10 -0.58 -19.06
C THR A 403 -12.91 -2.03 -19.47
N ILE A 404 -12.13 -2.78 -18.69
CA ILE A 404 -12.00 -4.24 -18.79
C ILE A 404 -12.21 -4.87 -17.41
N ALA A 405 -12.57 -6.15 -17.36
CA ALA A 405 -12.71 -6.90 -16.11
C ALA A 405 -11.62 -7.97 -16.00
N ASN A 406 -11.07 -8.14 -14.81
CA ASN A 406 -10.08 -9.16 -14.49
C ASN A 406 -10.42 -9.82 -13.14
N GLY A 407 -9.98 -11.06 -12.94
CA GLY A 407 -10.12 -11.80 -11.69
C GLY A 407 -8.79 -12.40 -11.28
N VAL A 408 -8.33 -12.11 -10.07
CA VAL A 408 -7.04 -12.61 -9.56
C VAL A 408 -7.17 -13.63 -8.43
N GLY A 409 -8.40 -14.00 -8.08
CA GLY A 409 -8.70 -14.89 -6.96
C GLY A 409 -8.08 -14.35 -5.67
N SER A 410 -7.31 -15.18 -4.98
CA SER A 410 -6.63 -14.86 -3.72
C SER A 410 -5.14 -14.54 -3.86
N ARG A 411 -4.59 -14.61 -5.08
CA ARG A 411 -3.15 -14.42 -5.33
C ARG A 411 -2.61 -13.07 -4.88
N GLU A 412 -3.46 -12.04 -4.87
CA GLU A 412 -3.13 -10.68 -4.44
C GLU A 412 -3.76 -10.31 -3.09
N ALA A 413 -3.85 -11.29 -2.17
CA ALA A 413 -4.29 -11.06 -0.79
C ALA A 413 -3.34 -10.08 -0.06
N LEU A 414 -3.92 -9.07 0.57
CA LEU A 414 -3.22 -8.08 1.38
C LEU A 414 -3.02 -8.62 2.80
N VAL A 415 -4.09 -9.12 3.41
CA VAL A 415 -4.05 -9.68 4.77
C VAL A 415 -3.63 -11.15 4.71
N GLY A 416 -4.36 -11.97 3.94
CA GLY A 416 -4.01 -13.35 3.63
C GLY A 416 -4.24 -14.36 4.75
N ASN A 417 -5.12 -14.05 5.72
CA ASN A 417 -5.37 -14.93 6.88
C ASN A 417 -6.49 -15.97 6.64
N GLY A 418 -7.34 -15.78 5.63
CA GLY A 418 -8.36 -16.76 5.23
C GLY A 418 -9.48 -16.99 6.25
N ARG A 419 -9.74 -16.03 7.15
CA ARG A 419 -10.80 -16.16 8.17
C ARG A 419 -12.19 -15.83 7.66
N ASP A 420 -12.28 -15.15 6.52
CA ASP A 420 -13.54 -14.71 5.91
C ASP A 420 -14.41 -13.81 6.83
N ASP A 421 -13.75 -13.07 7.72
CA ASP A 421 -14.40 -12.18 8.67
C ASP A 421 -13.97 -10.71 8.45
N LEU A 422 -14.16 -9.84 9.45
CA LEU A 422 -13.76 -8.44 9.33
C LEU A 422 -12.24 -8.24 9.27
N THR A 423 -11.44 -9.21 9.75
CA THR A 423 -9.98 -9.11 9.82
C THR A 423 -9.30 -9.17 8.46
N ASP A 424 -9.91 -9.87 7.49
CA ASP A 424 -9.41 -10.00 6.11
C ASP A 424 -10.37 -9.40 5.07
N ALA A 425 -11.27 -8.50 5.48
CA ALA A 425 -12.23 -7.87 4.57
C ALA A 425 -11.57 -7.14 3.37
N LEU A 426 -10.33 -6.69 3.51
CA LEU A 426 -9.54 -6.11 2.41
C LEU A 426 -9.18 -7.12 1.31
N ASP A 427 -9.18 -8.42 1.59
CA ASP A 427 -8.93 -9.44 0.57
C ASP A 427 -10.16 -9.65 -0.34
N ARG A 428 -11.33 -9.16 0.10
CA ARG A 428 -12.60 -9.18 -0.64
C ARG A 428 -12.95 -7.78 -1.14
N ARG A 429 -12.12 -7.26 -2.04
CA ARG A 429 -12.24 -5.91 -2.63
C ARG A 429 -12.46 -5.97 -4.13
N VAL A 430 -12.91 -4.86 -4.71
CA VAL A 430 -12.82 -4.62 -6.16
C VAL A 430 -11.89 -3.45 -6.38
N GLU A 431 -10.93 -3.65 -7.27
CA GLU A 431 -9.89 -2.70 -7.55
C GLU A 431 -10.07 -2.07 -8.93
N PHE A 432 -9.80 -0.78 -9.02
CA PHE A 432 -9.84 0.02 -10.23
C PHE A 432 -8.42 0.48 -10.51
N LYS A 433 -7.76 -0.16 -11.47
CA LYS A 433 -6.40 0.18 -11.90
C LYS A 433 -6.47 1.06 -13.14
N VAL A 434 -5.73 2.15 -13.16
CA VAL A 434 -5.55 2.96 -14.38
C VAL A 434 -4.57 2.22 -15.29
N ILE A 435 -5.01 1.94 -16.51
CA ILE A 435 -4.23 1.25 -17.55
C ILE A 435 -4.12 2.11 -18.80
N GLY A 436 -3.23 1.71 -19.71
CA GLY A 436 -3.19 2.26 -21.06
C GLY A 436 -4.50 1.97 -21.82
N CYS A 437 -4.94 2.96 -22.58
CA CYS A 437 -5.80 2.75 -23.72
C CYS A 437 -4.91 2.41 -24.93
#